data_AF-A0A1Q9DN31-F1
#
_entry.id   AF-A0A1Q9DN31-F1
#
_cell.length_a   1.000
_cell.length_b   1.000
_cell.length_c   1.000
_cell.angle_alpha   90.00
_cell.angle_beta   90.00
_cell.angle_gamma   90.00
#
_symmetry.space_group_name_H-M   'P 1'
#
loop_
_entity.id
_entity.type
_entity.pdbx_description
1 polymer ?
#
loop_
_entity_poly.entity_id
_entity_poly.type
_entity_poly.pdbx_seq_one_letter_code
_entity_poly.pdbx_strand_id
1 'polypeptide(L)'
;MADEDVAMQAVAPGEPIGSAEDLLAGRGTYTDRGKVFASLAGQLRYLEGSTVEVLSSQSLLSFPVPEVGATVVARVVRLSQDRAECIIVAVGETPLQEKFRGVVRKQDVRFFEASS
;
A
#
# COMPACT_ATOMS: atom_id res chain seq x y z
N MET A 1 4.19 -32.27 14.07
CA MET A 1 3.54 -31.57 12.95
C MET A 1 4.38 -30.33 12.73
N ALA A 2 5.45 -30.51 11.94
CA ALA A 2 6.54 -29.55 11.84
C ALA A 2 6.15 -28.44 10.88
N ASP A 3 6.34 -27.22 11.35
CA ASP A 3 6.34 -25.96 10.61
C ASP A 3 7.33 -26.11 9.45
N GLU A 4 6.83 -26.26 8.22
CA GLU A 4 7.70 -26.19 7.04
C GLU A 4 8.08 -24.74 6.85
N ASP A 5 9.27 -24.42 7.33
CA ASP A 5 10.03 -23.21 7.04
C ASP A 5 10.20 -23.10 5.51
N VAL A 6 9.19 -22.58 4.82
CA VAL A 6 9.27 -22.27 3.39
C VAL A 6 10.31 -21.16 3.28
N ALA A 7 11.54 -21.51 2.88
CA ALA A 7 12.65 -20.60 2.76
C ALA A 7 12.23 -19.34 2.00
N MET A 8 12.04 -18.23 2.73
CA MET A 8 11.77 -16.92 2.14
C MET A 8 13.07 -16.45 1.48
N GLN A 9 13.18 -16.66 0.17
CA GLN A 9 14.32 -16.18 -0.60
C GLN A 9 14.25 -14.67 -0.72
N ALA A 10 15.20 -13.97 -0.09
CA ALA A 10 15.40 -12.55 -0.28
C ALA A 10 16.10 -12.30 -1.61
N VAL A 11 15.61 -11.31 -2.37
CA VAL A 11 16.19 -10.90 -3.66
C VAL A 11 16.40 -9.40 -3.70
N ALA A 12 17.39 -8.96 -4.48
CA ALA A 12 17.67 -7.54 -4.70
C ALA A 12 17.13 -7.04 -6.07
N PRO A 13 16.88 -5.73 -6.25
CA PRO A 13 16.52 -5.18 -7.55
C PRO A 13 17.59 -5.49 -8.61
N GLY A 14 17.17 -6.00 -9.77
CA GLY A 14 18.03 -6.44 -10.86
C GLY A 14 18.50 -7.89 -10.76
N GLU A 15 18.16 -8.61 -9.69
CA GLU A 15 18.51 -10.02 -9.54
C GLU A 15 17.69 -10.89 -10.51
N PRO A 16 18.32 -11.80 -11.28
CA PRO A 16 17.61 -12.72 -12.17
C PRO A 16 16.90 -13.81 -11.37
N ILE A 17 15.60 -14.00 -11.66
CA ILE A 17 14.75 -14.99 -11.00
C ILE A 17 14.69 -16.28 -11.83
N GLY A 18 14.45 -16.17 -13.14
CA GLY A 18 14.31 -17.35 -14.02
C GLY A 18 13.96 -17.00 -15.47
N SER A 19 13.59 -18.02 -16.25
CA SER A 19 13.19 -17.86 -17.65
C SER A 19 11.77 -17.30 -17.76
N ALA A 20 11.54 -16.40 -18.73
CA ALA A 20 10.20 -15.90 -19.03
C ALA A 20 9.31 -16.92 -19.79
N GLU A 21 9.88 -18.05 -20.20
CA GLU A 21 9.13 -19.18 -20.77
C GLU A 21 8.45 -20.00 -19.67
N ASP A 22 9.10 -20.12 -18.52
CA ASP A 22 8.64 -20.93 -17.38
C ASP A 22 7.88 -20.08 -16.34
N LEU A 23 8.20 -18.79 -16.25
CA LEU A 23 7.70 -17.88 -15.22
C LEU A 23 7.01 -16.66 -15.82
N LEU A 24 5.92 -16.23 -15.18
CA LEU A 24 5.21 -14.99 -15.48
C LEU A 24 5.60 -13.90 -14.48
N ALA A 25 5.99 -12.73 -14.99
CA ALA A 25 6.35 -11.60 -14.15
C ALA A 25 5.11 -10.97 -13.48
N GLY A 26 5.00 -11.10 -12.16
CA GLY A 26 3.98 -10.46 -11.32
C GLY A 26 4.52 -9.24 -10.58
N ARG A 27 3.84 -8.86 -9.49
CA ARG A 27 4.19 -7.66 -8.70
C ARG A 27 5.65 -7.69 -8.23
N GLY A 28 6.37 -6.58 -8.40
CA GLY A 28 7.77 -6.48 -7.95
C GLY A 28 8.77 -7.26 -8.82
N THR A 29 8.34 -7.72 -10.01
CA THR A 29 9.22 -8.34 -11.02
C THR A 29 9.00 -7.69 -12.39
N TYR A 30 9.90 -7.95 -13.33
CA TYR A 30 9.77 -7.54 -14.74
C TYR A 30 10.48 -8.52 -15.66
N THR A 31 10.14 -8.51 -16.94
CA THR A 31 10.81 -9.33 -17.95
C THR A 31 11.75 -8.48 -18.79
N ASP A 32 13.00 -8.91 -18.93
CA ASP A 32 13.96 -8.36 -19.89
C ASP A 32 14.70 -9.50 -20.60
N ARG A 33 14.89 -9.38 -21.92
CA ARG A 33 15.65 -10.36 -22.74
C ARG A 33 15.31 -11.84 -22.46
N GLY A 34 14.03 -12.17 -22.27
CA GLY A 34 13.56 -13.53 -22.03
C GLY A 34 13.81 -14.08 -20.63
N LYS A 35 14.22 -13.23 -19.67
CA LYS A 35 14.37 -13.59 -18.26
C LYS A 35 13.52 -12.69 -17.39
N VAL A 36 13.07 -13.24 -16.27
CA VAL A 36 12.35 -12.50 -15.23
C VAL A 36 13.36 -12.03 -14.18
N PHE A 37 13.24 -10.77 -13.78
CA PHE A 37 14.11 -10.11 -12.82
C PHE A 37 13.28 -9.49 -11.69
N ALA A 38 13.86 -9.37 -10.51
CA ALA A 38 13.29 -8.59 -9.43
C ALA A 38 13.39 -7.08 -9.72
N SER A 39 12.31 -6.32 -9.52
CA SER A 39 12.34 -4.84 -9.57
C SER A 39 12.44 -4.20 -8.19
N LEU A 40 12.25 -4.98 -7.12
CA LEU A 40 12.27 -4.52 -5.73
C LEU A 40 13.18 -5.41 -4.87
N ALA A 41 13.67 -4.84 -3.76
CA ALA A 41 14.29 -5.63 -2.70
C ALA A 41 13.19 -6.23 -1.83
N GLY A 42 13.18 -7.55 -1.64
CA GLY A 42 12.10 -8.18 -0.92
C GLY A 42 12.15 -9.70 -0.90
N GLN A 43 11.03 -10.30 -0.54
CA GLN A 43 10.85 -11.74 -0.50
C GLN A 43 10.21 -12.22 -1.80
N LEU A 44 10.85 -13.18 -2.45
CA LEU A 44 10.33 -13.85 -3.63
C LEU A 44 9.22 -14.83 -3.22
N ARG A 45 8.09 -14.75 -3.93
CA ARG A 45 6.94 -15.63 -3.77
C ARG A 45 6.52 -16.18 -5.13
N TYR A 46 6.33 -17.49 -5.17
CA TYR A 46 5.70 -18.17 -6.30
C TYR A 46 4.20 -18.26 -6.04
N LEU A 47 3.40 -17.76 -6.97
CA LEU A 47 1.95 -17.87 -6.98
C LEU A 47 1.52 -19.04 -7.89
N GLU A 48 0.27 -19.44 -7.76
CA GLU A 48 -0.33 -20.42 -8.67
C GLU A 48 -0.30 -19.90 -10.12
N GLY A 49 -0.07 -20.81 -11.08
CA GLY A 49 0.02 -20.44 -12.50
C GLY A 49 1.36 -19.81 -12.92
N SER A 50 2.47 -20.21 -12.27
CA SER A 50 3.85 -19.81 -12.60
C SER A 50 4.14 -18.31 -12.46
N THR A 51 3.27 -17.55 -11.80
CA THR A 51 3.50 -16.12 -11.56
C THR A 51 4.46 -15.94 -10.39
N VAL A 52 5.47 -15.10 -10.56
CA VAL A 52 6.43 -14.74 -9.50
C VAL A 52 6.25 -13.31 -9.07
N GLU A 53 6.27 -13.09 -7.76
CA GLU A 53 6.19 -11.76 -7.16
C GLU A 53 7.32 -11.54 -6.16
N VAL A 54 7.78 -10.30 -6.06
CA VAL A 54 8.69 -9.88 -5.01
C VAL A 54 7.99 -8.84 -4.16
N LEU A 55 7.77 -9.18 -2.89
CA LEU A 55 7.12 -8.31 -1.92
C LEU A 55 8.20 -7.66 -1.05
N SER A 56 8.27 -6.34 -1.06
CA SER A 56 9.09 -5.63 -0.07
C SER A 56 8.48 -5.79 1.33
N SER A 57 9.30 -5.66 2.37
CA SER A 57 8.82 -5.64 3.76
C SER A 57 7.78 -4.55 4.02
N GLN A 58 7.82 -3.46 3.25
CA GLN A 58 6.80 -2.40 3.26
C GLN A 58 5.53 -2.82 2.51
N SER A 59 5.64 -3.59 1.42
CA SER A 59 4.51 -4.05 0.61
C SER A 59 3.55 -5.02 1.31
N LEU A 60 3.97 -5.61 2.44
CA LEU A 60 3.11 -6.42 3.31
C LEU A 60 2.15 -5.56 4.14
N LEU A 61 2.38 -4.25 4.20
CA LEU A 61 1.50 -3.31 4.87
C LEU A 61 0.49 -2.82 3.83
N SER A 62 -0.80 -3.02 4.11
CA SER A 62 -1.86 -2.42 3.30
C SER A 62 -1.72 -0.90 3.39
N PHE A 63 -1.56 -0.24 2.24
CA PHE A 63 -1.53 1.21 2.13
C PHE A 63 -2.89 1.67 1.59
N PRO A 64 -3.92 1.80 2.42
CA PRO A 64 -5.19 2.28 1.92
C PRO A 64 -5.01 3.71 1.43
N VAL A 65 -5.35 3.94 0.17
CA VAL A 65 -5.37 5.29 -0.40
C VAL A 65 -6.76 5.86 -0.14
N PRO A 66 -6.89 7.11 0.35
CA PRO A 66 -8.20 7.73 0.49
C PRO A 66 -8.91 7.86 -0.87
N GLU A 67 -10.08 7.24 -1.00
CA GLU A 67 -10.93 7.31 -2.20
C GLU A 67 -12.17 8.18 -1.97
N VAL A 68 -12.85 8.58 -3.05
CA VAL A 68 -14.09 9.35 -2.95
C VAL A 68 -15.16 8.51 -2.22
N GLY A 69 -15.73 9.09 -1.16
CA GLY A 69 -16.71 8.41 -0.31
C GLY A 69 -16.11 7.62 0.85
N ALA A 70 -14.79 7.50 0.95
CA ALA A 70 -14.14 6.86 2.08
C ALA A 70 -14.28 7.71 3.36
N THR A 71 -14.60 7.05 4.48
CA THR A 71 -14.56 7.66 5.81
C THR A 71 -13.12 7.66 6.32
N VAL A 72 -12.64 8.82 6.76
CA VAL A 72 -11.26 9.00 7.22
C VAL A 72 -11.20 9.62 8.60
N VAL A 73 -10.15 9.27 9.35
CA VAL A 73 -9.80 9.96 10.60
C VAL A 73 -8.68 10.94 10.28
N ALA A 74 -8.89 12.21 10.62
CA ALA A 74 -7.92 13.26 10.36
C ALA A 74 -7.68 14.14 11.60
N ARG A 75 -6.43 14.56 11.78
CA ARG A 75 -6.03 15.50 12.81
C ARG A 75 -5.96 16.91 12.22
N VAL A 76 -6.70 17.85 12.80
CA VAL A 76 -6.63 19.26 12.43
C VAL A 76 -5.24 19.81 12.78
N VAL A 77 -4.59 20.45 11.82
CA VAL A 77 -3.26 21.06 12.00
C VAL A 77 -3.30 22.58 11.94
N ARG A 78 -4.29 23.16 11.24
CA ARG A 78 -4.46 24.60 11.16
C ARG A 78 -5.94 24.94 11.00
N LEU A 79 -6.38 25.95 11.74
CA LEU A 79 -7.70 26.54 11.59
C LEU A 79 -7.59 27.92 10.93
N SER A 80 -8.57 28.25 10.10
CA SER A 80 -8.72 29.54 9.44
C SER A 80 -10.21 29.90 9.36
N GLN A 81 -10.51 31.12 8.93
CA GLN A 81 -11.88 31.64 8.97
C GLN A 81 -12.85 30.86 8.07
N ASP A 82 -12.38 30.31 6.95
CA ASP A 82 -13.19 29.62 5.94
C ASP A 82 -12.85 28.12 5.78
N ARG A 83 -11.81 27.62 6.46
CA ARG A 83 -11.34 26.24 6.31
C ARG A 83 -10.54 25.73 7.50
N ALA A 84 -10.48 24.41 7.62
CA ALA A 84 -9.57 23.69 8.49
C ALA A 84 -8.64 22.82 7.63
N GLU A 85 -7.33 22.96 7.81
CA GLU A 85 -6.35 22.04 7.25
C GLU A 85 -6.17 20.86 8.22
N CYS A 86 -6.16 19.65 7.69
CA CYS A 86 -5.98 18.44 8.46
C CYS A 86 -4.97 17.50 7.82
N ILE A 87 -4.43 16.59 8.63
CA ILE A 87 -3.63 15.46 8.18
C ILE A 87 -4.45 14.21 8.42
N ILE A 88 -4.73 13.47 7.37
CA ILE A 88 -5.41 12.17 7.45
C ILE A 88 -4.43 11.16 8.05
N VAL A 89 -4.88 10.45 9.08
CA VAL A 89 -4.09 9.46 9.83
C VAL A 89 -4.62 8.04 9.67
N ALA A 90 -5.87 7.86 9.25
CA ALA A 90 -6.46 6.55 8.98
C ALA A 90 -7.57 6.64 7.92
N VAL A 91 -7.78 5.54 7.19
CA VAL A 91 -8.93 5.32 6.30
C VAL A 91 -9.71 4.12 6.85
N GLY A 92 -10.99 4.32 7.17
CA GLY A 92 -11.76 3.35 7.94
C GLY A 92 -11.07 3.00 9.26
N GLU A 93 -10.80 1.72 9.49
CA GLU A 93 -10.09 1.21 10.68
C GLU A 93 -8.58 1.04 10.46
N THR A 94 -8.08 1.32 9.25
CA THR A 94 -6.67 1.07 8.91
C THR A 94 -5.84 2.36 9.03
N PRO A 95 -4.81 2.38 9.88
CA PRO A 95 -3.92 3.53 10.00
C PRO A 95 -3.05 3.71 8.76
N LEU A 96 -2.79 4.95 8.38
CA LEU A 96 -1.91 5.30 7.26
C LEU A 96 -0.47 5.44 7.73
N GLN A 97 0.47 4.87 6.97
CA GLN A 97 1.90 5.11 7.17
C GLN A 97 2.31 6.50 6.64
N GLU A 98 1.74 6.90 5.51
CA GLU A 98 1.99 8.20 4.89
C GLU A 98 0.93 9.23 5.27
N LYS A 99 1.34 10.50 5.33
CA LYS A 99 0.48 11.62 5.71
C LYS A 99 -0.19 12.20 4.47
N PHE A 100 -1.50 12.09 4.37
CA PHE A 100 -2.28 12.80 3.36
C PHE A 100 -2.81 14.12 3.94
N ARG A 101 -2.76 15.18 3.15
CA ARG A 101 -3.33 16.49 3.53
C ARG A 101 -4.79 16.56 3.11
N GLY A 102 -5.64 17.01 4.03
CA GLY A 102 -7.05 17.28 3.79
C GLY A 102 -7.40 18.73 4.10
N VAL A 103 -8.49 19.20 3.50
CA VAL A 103 -9.09 20.50 3.79
C VAL A 103 -10.58 20.33 3.97
N VAL A 104 -11.10 20.79 5.11
CA VAL A 104 -12.54 20.88 5.37
C VAL A 104 -12.95 22.34 5.24
N ARG A 105 -13.87 22.66 4.31
CA ARG A 105 -14.34 24.04 4.13
C ARG A 105 -15.51 24.32 5.06
N LYS A 106 -15.66 25.59 5.47
CA LYS A 106 -16.74 26.02 6.37
C LYS A 106 -18.13 25.64 5.85
N GLN A 107 -18.35 25.74 4.53
CA GLN A 107 -19.63 25.41 3.89
C GLN A 107 -19.99 23.91 3.95
N ASP A 108 -19.00 23.04 4.17
CA ASP A 108 -19.18 21.59 4.24
C ASP A 108 -19.42 21.11 5.69
N VAL A 109 -19.33 22.02 6.67
CA VAL A 109 -19.55 21.74 8.09
C VAL A 109 -20.99 22.10 8.46
N ARG A 110 -21.74 21.14 8.97
CA ARG A 110 -23.07 21.38 9.55
C ARG A 110 -22.94 21.52 11.06
N PHE A 111 -23.70 22.44 11.64
CA PHE A 111 -23.91 22.44 13.08
C PHE A 111 -24.75 21.21 13.44
N PHE A 112 -24.24 20.37 14.33
CA PHE A 112 -25.03 19.31 14.92
C PHE A 112 -25.81 19.91 16.08
N GLU A 113 -27.13 20.04 15.94
CA GLU A 113 -28.01 20.29 17.09
C GLU A 113 -28.17 18.97 17.83
N ALA A 114 -27.59 18.86 19.02
CA ALA A 114 -27.89 17.76 19.92
C ALA A 114 -29.36 17.89 20.33
N SER A 115 -30.20 16.96 19.86
CA SER A 115 -31.58 16.84 20.34
C SER A 115 -31.55 16.61 21.84
N SER A 116 -32.08 17.58 22.58
CA SER A 116 -32.31 17.50 24.03
C SER A 116 -33.60 16.75 24.35
#